data_AF-A0A7J9P5T9-F1
#
_entry.id   AF-A0A7J9P5T9-F1
#
_cell.length_a   1.000
_cell.length_b   1.000
_cell.length_c   1.000
_cell.angle_alpha   90.00
_cell.angle_beta   90.00
_cell.angle_gamma   90.00
#
_symmetry.space_group_name_H-M   'P 1'
#
loop_
_entity.id
_entity.type
_entity.pdbx_description
1 polymer ?
#
loop_
_entity_poly.entity_id
_entity_poly.type
_entity_poly.pdbx_seq_one_letter_code
_entity_poly.pdbx_strand_id
1 'polypeptide(L)' 'MQEMKDGDFLKSDKGVLFLILRKFRNGDFIALSDVDSKPERFSSVDVRNYEIITNLENKQLKLLKEVIGLKV' A
#
# COMPACT_ATOMS: atom_id res chain seq x y z
N MET A 1 7.01 -16.42 -0.33
CA MET A 1 6.48 -15.08 -0.67
C MET A 1 6.84 -14.16 0.46
N GLN A 2 7.42 -13.00 0.15
CA GLN A 2 7.73 -11.98 1.14
C GLN A 2 6.41 -11.38 1.64
N GLU A 3 6.29 -11.19 2.95
CA GLU A 3 5.05 -10.70 3.55
C GLU A 3 4.94 -9.18 3.36
N MET A 4 3.84 -8.73 2.74
CA MET A 4 3.54 -7.29 2.58
C MET A 4 3.39 -6.60 3.94
N LYS A 5 3.85 -5.36 4.05
CA LYS A 5 3.75 -4.51 5.25
C LYS A 5 3.43 -3.06 4.88
N ASP A 6 3.06 -2.28 5.90
CA ASP A 6 2.92 -0.83 5.78
C ASP A 6 4.18 -0.20 5.16
N GLY A 7 3.95 0.69 4.19
CA GLY A 7 4.98 1.39 3.44
C GLY A 7 5.50 0.65 2.22
N ASP A 8 5.10 -0.61 1.98
CA ASP A 8 5.55 -1.33 0.79
C ASP A 8 5.00 -0.70 -0.48
N PHE A 9 5.88 -0.57 -1.48
CA PHE A 9 5.51 -0.26 -2.84
C PHE A 9 5.27 -1.57 -3.61
N LEU A 10 4.07 -1.70 -4.16
CA LEU A 10 3.68 -2.84 -4.96
C LEU A 10 3.58 -2.46 -6.43
N LYS A 11 3.87 -3.40 -7.32
CA LYS A 11 3.56 -3.31 -8.75
C LYS A 11 2.65 -4.45 -9.15
N SER A 12 1.51 -4.13 -9.77
CA SER A 12 0.64 -5.15 -10.34
C SER A 12 1.21 -5.73 -11.64
N ASP A 13 0.67 -6.86 -12.07
CA ASP A 13 0.88 -7.45 -13.40
C ASP A 13 0.56 -6.47 -14.55
N LYS A 14 -0.44 -5.58 -14.36
CA LYS A 14 -0.81 -4.51 -15.30
C LYS A 14 0.08 -3.26 -15.23
N GLY A 15 1.10 -3.25 -14.36
CA GLY A 15 2.04 -2.14 -14.21
C GLY A 15 1.57 -0.98 -13.31
N VAL A 16 0.41 -1.09 -12.67
CA VAL A 16 -0.09 -0.08 -11.71
C VAL A 16 0.75 -0.15 -10.43
N LEU A 17 1.11 1.02 -9.89
CA LEU A 17 1.91 1.14 -8.68
C LEU A 17 1.01 1.44 -7.49
N PHE A 18 1.30 0.79 -6.36
CA PHE A 18 0.59 1.01 -5.11
C PHE A 18 1.56 1.30 -3.99
N LEU A 19 1.18 2.17 -3.06
CA LEU A 19 1.86 2.34 -1.77
C LEU A 19 0.93 1.88 -0.66
N ILE A 20 1.29 0.82 0.06
CA ILE A 20 0.52 0.34 1.20
C ILE A 20 0.61 1.36 2.33
N LEU A 21 -0.54 1.90 2.71
CA LEU A 21 -0.67 2.82 3.83
C LEU A 21 -0.96 2.06 5.12
N ARG A 22 -1.78 1.01 5.08
CA ARG A 22 -2.14 0.25 6.28
C ARG A 22 -2.54 -1.17 5.93
N LYS A 23 -1.90 -2.15 6.54
CA LYS A 23 -2.29 -3.57 6.50
C LYS A 23 -3.14 -3.94 7.71
N PHE A 24 -4.17 -4.74 7.48
CA PHE A 24 -5.04 -5.29 8.50
C PHE A 24 -4.69 -6.75 8.79
N ARG A 25 -5.12 -7.24 9.96
CA ARG A 25 -4.84 -8.64 10.39
C ARG A 25 -5.46 -9.69 9.47
N ASN A 26 -6.54 -9.35 8.77
CA ASN A 26 -7.19 -10.24 7.79
C ASN A 26 -6.49 -10.22 6.41
N GLY A 27 -5.37 -9.51 6.27
CA GLY A 27 -4.60 -9.41 5.04
C GLY A 27 -5.01 -8.24 4.14
N ASP A 28 -6.22 -7.69 4.30
CA ASP A 28 -6.63 -6.50 3.56
C ASP A 28 -5.69 -5.33 3.85
N PHE A 29 -5.71 -4.33 2.97
CA PHE A 29 -4.90 -3.14 3.17
C PHE A 29 -5.53 -1.90 2.53
N ILE A 30 -5.12 -0.72 3.00
CA ILE A 30 -5.37 0.56 2.34
C ILE A 30 -4.11 0.93 1.56
N ALA A 31 -4.26 1.37 0.31
CA ALA A 31 -3.15 1.85 -0.50
C ALA A 31 -3.52 3.12 -1.29
N LEU A 32 -2.49 3.91 -1.64
CA LEU A 32 -2.55 4.87 -2.74
C LEU A 32 -2.20 4.13 -4.03
N SER A 33 -2.84 4.48 -5.15
CA SER A 33 -2.43 4.05 -6.48
C SER A 33 -1.88 5.24 -7.29
N ASP A 34 -1.12 4.99 -8.34
CA ASP A 34 -0.67 6.02 -9.29
C ASP A 34 -1.76 6.41 -10.31
N VAL A 35 -2.86 5.66 -10.36
CA VAL A 35 -3.99 5.90 -11.27
C VAL A 35 -5.13 6.66 -10.60
N ASP A 36 -5.27 6.59 -9.27
CA ASP A 36 -6.32 7.25 -8.50
C ASP A 36 -5.74 8.20 -7.44
N SER A 37 -6.45 9.30 -7.21
CA SER A 37 -5.99 10.36 -6.29
C SER A 37 -6.31 10.11 -4.82
N LYS A 38 -6.98 9.02 -4.48
CA LYS A 38 -7.50 8.76 -3.12
C LYS A 38 -7.03 7.40 -2.59
N PRO A 39 -6.80 7.30 -1.27
CA PRO A 39 -6.58 6.01 -0.64
C PRO A 39 -7.81 5.10 -0.77
N GLU A 40 -7.59 3.85 -1.17
CA GLU A 40 -8.64 2.85 -1.30
C GLU A 40 -8.30 1.57 -0.54
N ARG A 41 -9.32 0.79 -0.20
CA ARG A 41 -9.17 -0.49 0.49
C ARG A 41 -9.20 -1.63 -0.52
N PHE A 42 -8.19 -2.50 -0.45
CA PHE A 42 -8.00 -3.65 -1.32
C PHE A 42 -8.04 -4.95 -0.52
N SER A 43 -8.52 -6.02 -1.15
CA SER A 43 -8.46 -7.36 -0.57
C SER A 43 -7.09 -8.00 -0.81
N SER A 44 -6.60 -8.75 0.18
CA SER A 44 -5.40 -9.59 0.00
C SER A 44 -5.54 -10.64 -1.10
N VAL A 45 -6.76 -11.01 -1.47
CA VAL A 45 -7.04 -11.98 -2.54
C VAL A 45 -6.69 -11.41 -3.91
N ASP A 46 -6.91 -10.11 -4.12
CA ASP A 46 -6.75 -9.43 -5.41
C ASP A 46 -5.28 -9.20 -5.81
N VAL A 47 -4.36 -9.32 -4.84
CA VAL A 47 -2.95 -8.91 -4.99
C VAL A 47 -1.95 -10.05 -4.92
N ARG A 48 -2.41 -11.30 -5.12
CA ARG A 48 -1.52 -12.49 -5.12
C ARG A 48 -0.36 -12.40 -6.10
N ASN A 49 -0.49 -11.62 -7.16
CA ASN A 49 0.50 -11.48 -8.23
C ASN A 49 1.30 -10.18 -8.15
N TYR A 50 1.18 -9.41 -7.06
CA TYR A 50 1.85 -8.12 -6.97
C TYR A 50 3.30 -8.30 -6.52
N GLU A 51 4.20 -7.58 -7.16
CA GLU A 51 5.62 -7.56 -6.82
C GLU A 51 5.90 -6.45 -5.81
N ILE A 52 6.59 -6.78 -4.71
CA ILE A 52 7.10 -5.78 -3.77
C ILE A 52 8.40 -5.20 -4.34
N ILE A 53 8.40 -3.93 -4.70
CA ILE A 53 9.55 -3.27 -5.32
C ILE A 53 10.50 -2.71 -4.25
N THR A 54 9.95 -2.00 -3.27
CA THR A 54 10.70 -1.31 -2.21
C THR A 54 9.76 -0.95 -1.05
N ASN A 55 10.27 -0.30 -0.02
CA ASN A 55 9.50 0.10 1.15
C ASN A 55 9.86 1.52 1.60
N LEU A 56 8.85 2.28 2.01
CA LEU A 56 8.98 3.58 2.63
C LEU A 56 9.21 3.41 4.14
N GLU A 57 10.19 4.13 4.71
CA GLU A 57 10.45 4.04 6.14
C GLU A 57 9.30 4.60 6.98
N ASN A 58 9.15 4.09 8.21
CA ASN A 58 8.02 4.42 9.08
C ASN A 58 7.87 5.94 9.34
N LYS A 59 8.97 6.68 9.51
CA LYS A 59 8.92 8.14 9.71
C LYS A 59 8.34 8.87 8.49
N GLN A 60 8.77 8.46 7.29
CA GLN A 60 8.28 9.03 6.02
C GLN A 60 6.81 8.66 5.82
N LEU A 61 6.43 7.42 6.14
CA LEU A 61 5.06 6.94 6.01
C LEU A 61 4.10 7.70 6.92
N LYS A 62 4.52 7.95 8.17
CA LYS A 62 3.73 8.72 9.12
C LYS A 62 3.46 10.14 8.61
N LEU A 63 4.50 10.83 8.13
CA LEU A 63 4.37 12.18 7.57
C LEU A 63 3.44 12.18 6.35
N LEU A 64 3.55 11.19 5.47
CA LEU A 64 2.66 11.06 4.32
C LEU A 64 1.20 10.88 4.75
N LYS A 65 0.92 9.99 5.72
CA LYS A 65 -0.42 9.76 6.26
C LYS A 65 -1.06 11.05 6.80
N GLU A 66 -0.27 11.88 7.47
CA GLU A 66 -0.71 13.19 7.97
C GLU A 66 -1.08 14.14 6.83
N VAL A 67 -0.28 14.21 5.76
CA VAL A 67 -0.53 15.08 4.59
C VAL A 67 -1.81 14.67 3.84
N ILE A 68 -2.06 13.38 3.68
CA ILE A 68 -3.22 12.86 2.94
C ILE A 68 -4.48 12.72 3.80
N GLY A 69 -4.43 13.11 5.08
CA GLY A 69 -5.59 13.10 5.98
C GLY A 69 -6.01 11.71 6.48
N LEU A 70 -5.13 10.71 6.41
CA LEU A 70 -5.37 9.39 6.98
C LEU A 70 -5.09 9.41 8.49
N LYS A 71 -6.12 9.22 9.31
CA LYS A 71 -5.96 9.12 10.77
C LYS A 71 -5.07 7.91 11.11
N VAL A 72 -3.93 8.19 11.73
CA VAL A 72 -2.98 7.20 12.28
C VAL A 72 -3.63 6.44 13.44
#